data_AF-A0A8T0SPZ1-F1
#
_entry.id   AF-A0A8T0SPZ1-F1
#
_cell.length_a   1.000
_cell.length_b   1.000
_cell.length_c   1.000
_cell.angle_alpha   90.00
_cell.angle_beta   90.00
_cell.angle_gamma   90.00
#
_symmetry.space_group_name_H-M   'P 1'
#
loop_
_entity.id
_entity.type
_entity.pdbx_description
1 polymer ?
#
loop_
_entity_poly.entity_id
_entity_poly.type
_entity_poly.pdbx_seq_one_letter_code
_entity_poly.pdbx_strand_id
1 'polypeptide(L)'
;MAERRVAELGPGAACCGWNHCGRRLASGAVDGSVSVYDSHPSPSSKWQAHEQAIVNVVWLPPEYGDAVACACADGTLSLWEEVAEDDQLPAWRKRKVFEGGNCRILNVHFGLHLGSLKMVTTYSDGQIKIFELLDSLELDKWQLQADFQNVMDPVSRFGKPACTSASIAWNPRRSVSQQASFAIGFNSDSPHFNSCKIWEFEEAHQRWLPLVELGLPEDKGDRVCAVAWAPNIGRPSTENVALLSGHDGEVWQLEWDMGGMTLASTGGDGMVKLWQANLDGVWHEQAVLDCSGSRV
;
A
#
# COMPACT_ATOMS: atom_id res chain seq x y z
N MET A 1 7.08 -30.07 -1.66
CA MET A 1 6.28 -29.64 -0.49
C MET A 1 4.81 -29.84 -0.85
N ALA A 2 3.99 -30.35 0.07
CA ALA A 2 2.55 -30.42 -0.15
C ALA A 2 1.96 -29.01 -0.05
N GLU A 3 1.09 -28.62 -0.99
CA GLU A 3 0.32 -27.38 -0.90
C GLU A 3 -0.53 -27.39 0.37
N ARG A 4 -0.32 -26.41 1.24
CA ARG A 4 -1.15 -26.19 2.42
C ARG A 4 -2.06 -25.01 2.15
N ARG A 5 -3.37 -25.23 2.10
CA ARG A 5 -4.36 -24.15 2.06
C ARG A 5 -4.34 -23.40 3.38
N VAL A 6 -4.13 -22.08 3.31
CA VAL A 6 -4.02 -21.21 4.50
C VAL A 6 -5.31 -20.45 4.79
N ALA A 7 -6.04 -20.05 3.74
CA ALA A 7 -7.34 -19.39 3.84
C ALA A 7 -8.23 -19.82 2.65
N GLU A 8 -9.53 -19.93 2.86
CA GLU A 8 -10.53 -20.03 1.80
C GLU A 8 -11.39 -18.77 1.84
N LEU A 9 -11.11 -17.83 0.93
CA LEU A 9 -11.81 -16.56 0.91
C LEU A 9 -13.26 -16.79 0.49
N GLY A 10 -14.18 -16.24 1.29
CA GLY A 10 -15.61 -16.35 1.02
C GLY A 10 -16.02 -15.67 -0.31
N PRO A 11 -17.18 -16.04 -0.87
CA PRO A 11 -17.68 -15.42 -2.09
C PRO A 11 -17.81 -13.90 -1.91
N GLY A 12 -17.27 -13.15 -2.87
CA GLY A 12 -17.27 -11.69 -2.83
C GLY A 12 -16.09 -11.05 -2.08
N ALA A 13 -15.04 -11.80 -1.72
CA ALA A 13 -13.78 -11.20 -1.32
C ALA A 13 -13.22 -10.31 -2.46
N ALA A 14 -12.93 -9.06 -2.15
CA ALA A 14 -12.50 -8.04 -3.13
C ALA A 14 -11.04 -7.62 -2.94
N CYS A 15 -10.52 -7.72 -1.72
CA CYS A 15 -9.15 -7.37 -1.39
C CYS A 15 -8.67 -8.20 -0.20
N CYS A 16 -7.36 -8.33 -0.05
CA CYS A 16 -6.76 -8.99 1.09
C CYS A 16 -5.39 -8.40 1.42
N GLY A 17 -4.96 -8.57 2.68
CA GLY A 17 -3.66 -8.10 3.15
C GLY A 17 -3.12 -9.00 4.25
N TRP A 18 -1.87 -9.42 4.12
CA TRP A 18 -1.15 -10.14 5.17
C TRP A 18 -0.70 -9.18 6.26
N ASN A 19 -0.68 -9.67 7.49
CA ASN A 19 -0.06 -8.94 8.59
C ASN A 19 1.48 -9.01 8.49
N HIS A 20 2.16 -8.18 9.27
CA HIS A 20 3.62 -8.01 9.23
C HIS A 20 4.44 -9.29 9.45
N CYS A 21 3.88 -10.30 10.14
CA CYS A 21 4.57 -11.58 10.39
C CYS A 21 4.17 -12.69 9.41
N GLY A 22 3.29 -12.41 8.44
CA GLY A 22 2.83 -13.38 7.43
C GLY A 22 2.02 -14.54 8.01
N ARG A 23 1.44 -14.38 9.20
CA ARG A 23 0.65 -15.44 9.87
C ARG A 23 -0.84 -15.19 9.79
N ARG A 24 -1.26 -13.93 9.69
CA ARG A 24 -2.66 -13.54 9.64
C ARG A 24 -2.98 -12.89 8.30
N LEU A 25 -4.08 -13.30 7.69
CA LEU A 25 -4.62 -12.69 6.48
C LEU A 25 -5.90 -11.95 6.85
N ALA A 26 -6.04 -10.70 6.44
CA ALA A 26 -7.31 -10.00 6.45
C ALA A 26 -7.88 -9.97 5.04
N SER A 27 -9.20 -10.10 4.93
CA SER A 27 -9.95 -10.08 3.68
C SER A 27 -11.11 -9.11 3.81
N GLY A 28 -11.22 -8.18 2.86
CA GLY A 28 -12.38 -7.32 2.69
C GLY A 28 -13.32 -7.86 1.62
N ALA A 29 -14.64 -7.77 1.86
CA ALA A 29 -15.65 -8.26 0.93
C ALA A 29 -16.52 -7.14 0.34
N VAL A 30 -17.18 -7.45 -0.78
CA VAL A 30 -18.10 -6.54 -1.50
C VAL A 30 -19.33 -6.17 -0.65
N ASP A 31 -19.69 -7.02 0.32
CA ASP A 31 -20.79 -6.76 1.27
C ASP A 31 -20.39 -5.84 2.44
N GLY A 32 -19.14 -5.37 2.50
CA GLY A 32 -18.63 -4.52 3.58
C GLY A 32 -18.15 -5.27 4.82
N SER A 33 -18.17 -6.60 4.78
CA SER A 33 -17.62 -7.43 5.85
C SER A 33 -16.10 -7.58 5.74
N VAL A 34 -15.45 -7.74 6.88
CA VAL A 34 -14.02 -8.02 6.99
C VAL A 34 -13.85 -9.34 7.75
N SER A 35 -12.97 -10.19 7.24
CA SER A 35 -12.66 -11.50 7.83
C SER A 35 -11.16 -11.63 8.06
N VAL A 36 -10.76 -12.18 9.20
CA VAL A 36 -9.35 -12.44 9.55
C VAL A 36 -9.12 -13.94 9.68
N TYR A 37 -7.96 -14.42 9.22
CA TYR A 37 -7.58 -15.84 9.16
C TYR A 37 -6.18 -16.04 9.76
N ASP A 38 -6.02 -16.96 10.72
CA ASP A 38 -4.75 -17.09 11.49
C ASP A 38 -3.93 -18.35 11.19
N SER A 39 -4.51 -19.40 10.57
CA SER A 39 -3.80 -20.64 10.18
C SER A 39 -4.70 -21.75 9.59
N HIS A 40 -6.02 -21.62 9.76
CA HIS A 40 -7.05 -22.52 9.23
C HIS A 40 -7.81 -21.86 8.07
N PRO A 41 -8.39 -22.66 7.16
CA PRO A 41 -9.10 -22.12 6.00
C PRO A 41 -10.32 -21.24 6.38
N SER A 42 -10.91 -21.47 7.56
CA SER A 42 -12.02 -20.67 8.08
C SER A 42 -11.53 -19.39 8.78
N PRO A 43 -12.28 -18.29 8.70
CA PRO A 43 -11.93 -17.06 9.40
C PRO A 43 -12.01 -17.24 10.92
N SER A 44 -11.01 -16.73 11.64
CA SER A 44 -11.01 -16.64 13.11
C SER A 44 -11.89 -15.50 13.62
N SER A 45 -12.10 -14.48 12.80
CA SER A 45 -12.99 -13.36 13.10
C SER A 45 -13.68 -12.88 11.84
N LYS A 46 -14.96 -12.49 11.95
CA LYS A 46 -15.71 -11.81 10.89
C LYS A 46 -16.62 -10.76 11.50
N TRP A 47 -16.57 -9.54 10.97
CA TRP A 47 -17.43 -8.44 11.42
C TRP A 47 -17.85 -7.56 10.24
N GLN A 48 -18.90 -6.75 10.46
CA GLN A 48 -19.37 -5.77 9.49
C GLN A 48 -18.63 -4.44 9.71
N ALA A 49 -17.73 -4.08 8.79
CA ALA A 49 -16.94 -2.86 8.91
C ALA A 49 -17.67 -1.64 8.34
N HIS A 50 -18.24 -1.82 7.14
CA HIS A 50 -18.99 -0.81 6.38
C HIS A 50 -20.26 -1.40 5.77
N GLU A 51 -21.14 -0.56 5.24
CA GLU A 51 -22.36 -0.97 4.51
C GLU A 51 -22.11 -1.22 3.02
N GLN A 52 -20.96 -0.79 2.50
CA GLN A 52 -20.55 -0.96 1.11
C GLN A 52 -19.21 -1.71 1.01
N ALA A 53 -18.82 -2.06 -0.21
CA ALA A 53 -17.65 -2.87 -0.51
C ALA A 53 -16.36 -2.34 0.13
N ILE A 54 -15.62 -3.24 0.76
CA ILE A 54 -14.25 -2.97 1.21
C ILE A 54 -13.32 -3.07 0.00
N VAL A 55 -12.61 -1.98 -0.30
CA VAL A 55 -11.73 -1.87 -1.48
C VAL A 55 -10.26 -2.06 -1.14
N ASN A 56 -9.88 -1.87 0.12
CA ASN A 56 -8.52 -2.10 0.59
C ASN A 56 -8.52 -2.44 2.10
N VAL A 57 -7.66 -3.36 2.54
CA VAL A 57 -7.45 -3.71 3.95
C VAL A 57 -5.96 -3.75 4.23
N VAL A 58 -5.52 -2.98 5.22
CA VAL A 58 -4.10 -2.82 5.54
C VAL A 58 -3.88 -2.97 7.04
N TRP A 59 -2.93 -3.81 7.43
CA TRP A 59 -2.56 -3.99 8.83
C TRP A 59 -1.72 -2.80 9.32
N LEU A 60 -1.96 -2.41 10.57
CA LEU A 60 -1.10 -1.45 11.26
C LEU A 60 0.19 -2.17 11.71
N PRO A 61 1.30 -1.43 11.91
CA PRO A 61 2.51 -2.00 12.45
C PRO A 61 2.26 -2.64 13.83
N PRO A 62 2.89 -3.79 14.13
CA PRO A 62 2.58 -4.58 15.33
C PRO A 62 2.86 -3.83 16.64
N GLU A 63 3.68 -2.78 16.60
CA GLU A 63 3.94 -1.91 17.74
C GLU A 63 2.69 -1.15 18.23
N TYR A 64 1.64 -1.09 17.40
CA TYR A 64 0.36 -0.43 17.68
C TYR A 64 -0.80 -1.42 17.92
N GLY A 65 -0.46 -2.69 18.17
CA GLY A 65 -1.43 -3.76 18.40
C GLY A 65 -1.92 -4.44 17.12
N ASP A 66 -2.80 -5.42 17.30
CA ASP A 66 -3.47 -6.12 16.20
C ASP A 66 -4.61 -5.25 15.65
N ALA A 67 -4.24 -4.35 14.74
CA ALA A 67 -5.17 -3.39 14.15
C ALA A 67 -5.15 -3.42 12.62
N VAL A 68 -6.30 -3.10 12.01
CA VAL A 68 -6.50 -3.01 10.57
C VAL A 68 -7.20 -1.72 10.17
N ALA A 69 -6.83 -1.19 9.01
CA ALA A 69 -7.51 -0.12 8.33
C ALA A 69 -8.30 -0.68 7.14
N CYS A 70 -9.57 -0.28 7.04
CA CYS A 70 -10.49 -0.78 6.02
C CYS A 70 -11.01 0.40 5.20
N ALA A 71 -10.60 0.49 3.93
CA ALA A 71 -11.08 1.49 3.00
C ALA A 71 -12.38 1.01 2.34
N CYS A 72 -13.39 1.86 2.31
CA CYS A 72 -14.69 1.56 1.74
C CYS A 72 -14.88 2.24 0.38
N ALA A 73 -15.71 1.65 -0.47
CA ALA A 73 -16.11 2.23 -1.75
C ALA A 73 -16.83 3.58 -1.62
N ASP A 74 -17.42 3.86 -0.45
CA ASP A 74 -18.06 5.15 -0.13
C ASP A 74 -17.07 6.30 0.11
N GLY A 75 -15.75 6.02 0.09
CA GLY A 75 -14.69 7.00 0.30
C GLY A 75 -14.26 7.14 1.77
N THR A 76 -14.91 6.45 2.70
CA THR A 76 -14.53 6.44 4.12
C THR A 76 -13.48 5.38 4.42
N LEU A 77 -12.69 5.62 5.47
CA LEU A 77 -11.71 4.68 6.00
C LEU A 77 -12.03 4.44 7.48
N SER A 78 -12.08 3.19 7.92
CA SER A 78 -12.24 2.85 9.33
C SER A 78 -11.02 2.12 9.89
N LEU A 79 -10.67 2.43 11.14
CA LEU A 79 -9.67 1.71 11.92
C LEU A 79 -10.34 0.80 12.94
N TRP A 80 -9.87 -0.43 12.98
CA TRP A 80 -10.35 -1.48 13.88
C TRP A 80 -9.18 -2.08 14.65
N GLU A 81 -9.36 -2.29 15.95
CA GLU A 81 -8.40 -2.93 16.83
C GLU A 81 -9.02 -4.19 17.42
N GLU A 82 -8.25 -5.28 17.43
CA GLU A 82 -8.61 -6.51 18.10
C GLU A 82 -8.40 -6.34 19.61
N VAL A 83 -9.49 -6.49 20.36
CA VAL A 83 -9.48 -6.42 21.82
C VAL A 83 -9.81 -7.79 22.37
N ALA A 84 -8.89 -8.37 23.12
CA ALA A 84 -9.13 -9.57 23.91
C ALA A 84 -9.59 -9.14 25.31
N GLU A 85 -10.77 -9.60 25.72
CA GLU A 85 -11.23 -9.53 27.10
C GLU A 85 -11.09 -10.92 27.74
N ASP A 86 -10.80 -10.96 29.04
CA ASP A 86 -10.67 -12.23 29.77
C ASP A 86 -11.92 -13.09 29.56
N ASP A 87 -11.70 -14.37 29.21
CA ASP A 87 -12.70 -15.40 28.92
C ASP A 87 -13.61 -15.19 27.68
N GLN A 88 -13.34 -14.21 26.81
CA GLN A 88 -14.07 -14.03 25.54
C GLN A 88 -13.21 -14.25 24.28
N LEU A 89 -13.86 -14.62 23.18
CA LEU A 89 -13.23 -14.59 21.87
C LEU A 89 -12.83 -13.15 21.53
N PRO A 90 -11.68 -12.94 20.84
CA PRO A 90 -11.24 -11.61 20.47
C PRO A 90 -12.30 -10.89 19.64
N ALA A 91 -12.55 -9.64 20.00
CA ALA A 91 -13.55 -8.80 19.35
C ALA A 91 -12.89 -7.61 18.67
N TRP A 92 -13.29 -7.33 17.44
CA TRP A 92 -12.80 -6.19 16.68
C TRP A 92 -13.63 -4.94 17.00
N ARG A 93 -12.99 -3.90 17.52
CA ARG A 93 -13.63 -2.63 17.90
C ARG A 93 -13.21 -1.52 16.97
N LYS A 94 -14.18 -0.78 16.45
CA LYS A 94 -13.95 0.42 15.64
C LYS A 94 -13.36 1.52 16.53
N ARG A 95 -12.19 2.03 16.18
CA ARG A 95 -11.47 3.09 16.91
C ARG A 95 -11.64 4.45 16.27
N LYS A 96 -11.57 4.51 14.93
CA LYS A 96 -11.69 5.76 14.19
C LYS A 96 -12.40 5.54 12.87
N VAL A 97 -13.09 6.58 12.42
CA VAL A 97 -13.54 6.72 11.03
C VAL A 97 -12.95 8.02 10.49
N PHE A 98 -12.32 7.94 9.33
CA PHE A 98 -11.92 9.08 8.53
C PHE A 98 -12.99 9.27 7.48
N GLU A 99 -13.71 10.38 7.60
CA GLU A 99 -14.65 10.79 6.57
C GLU A 99 -13.85 11.21 5.34
N GLY A 100 -14.06 10.49 4.24
CA GLY A 100 -13.60 10.94 2.94
C GLY A 100 -14.56 11.98 2.38
N GLY A 101 -14.05 12.84 1.51
CA GLY A 101 -14.93 13.62 0.63
C GLY A 101 -15.67 12.69 -0.34
N ASN A 102 -16.35 13.28 -1.34
CA ASN A 102 -17.07 12.52 -2.38
C ASN A 102 -16.16 11.75 -3.36
N CYS A 103 -14.92 11.42 -2.99
CA CYS A 103 -13.93 10.74 -3.83
C CYS A 103 -13.57 9.38 -3.23
N ARG A 104 -13.39 8.37 -4.10
CA ARG A 104 -13.07 7.01 -3.68
C ARG A 104 -11.62 6.92 -3.20
N ILE A 105 -11.38 6.18 -2.13
CA ILE A 105 -10.03 5.81 -1.71
C ILE A 105 -9.48 4.72 -2.64
N LEU A 106 -8.30 4.95 -3.20
CA LEU A 106 -7.59 4.02 -4.08
C LEU A 106 -6.60 3.15 -3.31
N ASN A 107 -5.87 3.74 -2.36
CA ASN A 107 -4.82 3.05 -1.61
C ASN A 107 -4.60 3.72 -0.25
N VAL A 108 -4.15 2.92 0.70
CA VAL A 108 -3.79 3.34 2.06
C VAL A 108 -2.49 2.64 2.41
N HIS A 109 -1.52 3.35 2.98
CA HIS A 109 -0.30 2.71 3.46
C HIS A 109 0.24 3.40 4.71
N PHE A 110 0.65 2.59 5.69
CA PHE A 110 1.27 3.06 6.92
C PHE A 110 2.78 3.19 6.78
N GLY A 111 3.33 4.23 7.40
CA GLY A 111 4.76 4.47 7.51
C GLY A 111 5.14 4.85 8.92
N LEU A 112 6.32 4.44 9.34
CA LEU A 112 6.86 4.81 10.65
C LEU A 112 8.03 5.76 10.50
N HIS A 113 7.95 6.89 11.20
CA HIS A 113 9.02 7.87 11.25
C HIS A 113 9.26 8.31 12.69
N LEU A 114 10.47 8.08 13.21
CA LEU A 114 10.88 8.47 14.57
C LEU A 114 9.89 8.10 15.70
N GLY A 115 9.18 6.96 15.56
CA GLY A 115 8.19 6.49 16.53
C GLY A 115 6.79 7.08 16.38
N SER A 116 6.58 7.98 15.40
CA SER A 116 5.26 8.44 14.98
C SER A 116 4.75 7.59 13.81
N LEU A 117 3.49 7.15 13.91
CA LEU A 117 2.80 6.44 12.84
C LEU A 117 2.15 7.45 11.91
N LYS A 118 2.49 7.35 10.63
CA LYS A 118 1.88 8.12 9.56
C LYS A 118 1.07 7.21 8.65
N MET A 119 0.02 7.75 8.08
CA MET A 119 -0.85 7.05 7.14
C MET A 119 -1.02 7.92 5.91
N VAL A 120 -0.67 7.40 4.74
CA VAL A 120 -0.94 8.05 3.45
C VAL A 120 -2.18 7.42 2.85
N THR A 121 -3.14 8.25 2.45
CA THR A 121 -4.33 7.84 1.71
C THR A 121 -4.38 8.56 0.36
N THR A 122 -4.72 7.82 -0.69
CA THR A 122 -4.79 8.36 -2.06
C THR A 122 -6.20 8.23 -2.61
N TYR A 123 -6.66 9.24 -3.32
CA TYR A 123 -8.04 9.33 -3.79
C TYR A 123 -8.14 9.33 -5.31
N SER A 124 -9.34 9.01 -5.81
CA SER A 124 -9.66 8.92 -7.24
C SER A 124 -9.56 10.25 -8.00
N ASP A 125 -9.49 11.37 -7.30
CA ASP A 125 -9.28 12.71 -7.89
C ASP A 125 -7.81 13.16 -7.87
N GLY A 126 -6.89 12.25 -7.53
CA GLY A 126 -5.46 12.54 -7.47
C GLY A 126 -5.01 13.22 -6.16
N GLN A 127 -5.91 13.41 -5.18
CA GLN A 127 -5.52 13.88 -3.85
C GLN A 127 -4.73 12.82 -3.09
N ILE A 128 -3.79 13.30 -2.30
CA ILE A 128 -2.98 12.56 -1.34
C ILE A 128 -3.18 13.24 0.01
N LYS A 129 -3.64 12.49 1.00
CA LYS A 129 -3.74 12.96 2.38
C LYS A 129 -2.81 12.16 3.26
N ILE A 130 -2.13 12.87 4.15
CA ILE A 130 -1.22 12.27 5.12
C ILE A 130 -1.75 12.59 6.50
N PHE A 131 -1.98 11.54 7.27
CA PHE A 131 -2.41 11.63 8.66
C PHE A 131 -1.27 11.18 9.57
N GLU A 132 -1.19 11.81 10.73
CA GLU A 132 -0.24 11.48 11.79
C GLU A 132 -1.01 11.08 13.06
N LEU A 133 -0.59 9.98 13.67
CA LEU A 133 -1.09 9.55 14.96
C LEU A 133 -0.37 10.34 16.05
N LEU A 134 -1.13 11.10 16.84
CA LEU A 134 -0.59 11.97 17.88
C LEU A 134 -0.24 11.21 19.17
N ASP A 135 -0.86 10.05 19.37
CA ASP A 135 -0.74 9.25 20.58
C ASP A 135 -0.71 7.76 20.22
N SER A 136 0.42 7.09 20.45
CA SER A 136 0.59 5.69 20.09
C SER A 136 -0.28 4.73 20.92
N LEU A 137 -0.82 5.18 22.05
CA LEU A 137 -1.69 4.37 22.91
C LEU A 137 -3.18 4.57 22.59
N GLU A 138 -3.52 5.62 21.85
CA GLU A 138 -4.90 5.99 21.54
C GLU A 138 -5.10 6.13 20.02
N LEU A 139 -5.48 5.02 19.38
CA LEU A 139 -5.65 4.89 17.93
C LEU A 139 -6.74 5.80 17.31
N ASP A 140 -7.45 6.59 18.09
CA ASP A 140 -8.47 7.55 17.64
C ASP A 140 -7.94 8.99 17.51
N LYS A 141 -6.75 9.28 18.03
CA LYS A 141 -6.09 10.60 18.01
C LYS A 141 -5.25 10.86 16.76
N TRP A 142 -5.90 10.81 15.60
CA TRP A 142 -5.26 11.15 14.32
C TRP A 142 -5.48 12.61 13.91
N GLN A 143 -4.47 13.21 13.29
CA GLN A 143 -4.52 14.55 12.71
C GLN A 143 -4.15 14.52 11.23
N LEU A 144 -4.82 15.34 10.42
CA LEU A 144 -4.40 15.62 9.04
C LEU A 144 -3.12 16.46 9.05
N GLN A 145 -2.02 15.89 8.57
CA GLN A 145 -0.72 16.53 8.48
C GLN A 145 -0.52 17.25 7.15
N ALA A 146 -0.97 16.65 6.04
CA ALA A 146 -0.83 17.24 4.72
C ALA A 146 -1.96 16.80 3.77
N ASP A 147 -2.28 17.68 2.83
CA ASP A 147 -3.27 17.48 1.77
C ASP A 147 -2.73 18.15 0.49
N PHE A 148 -2.38 17.35 -0.51
CA PHE A 148 -1.78 17.81 -1.75
C PHE A 148 -2.09 16.84 -2.91
N GLN A 149 -1.65 17.18 -4.12
CA GLN A 149 -1.82 16.34 -5.31
C GLN A 149 -0.47 15.90 -5.86
N ASN A 150 -0.44 14.83 -6.67
CA ASN A 150 0.78 14.34 -7.30
C ASN A 150 1.25 15.20 -8.50
N VAL A 151 1.02 16.52 -8.46
CA VAL A 151 1.39 17.46 -9.52
C VAL A 151 2.09 18.66 -8.90
N MET A 152 3.18 19.10 -9.53
CA MET A 152 4.00 20.23 -9.10
C MET A 152 3.42 21.58 -9.50
N ASP A 153 2.81 21.62 -10.67
CA ASP A 153 2.17 22.79 -11.22
C ASP A 153 0.78 23.02 -10.60
N PRO A 154 0.26 24.26 -10.60
CA PRO A 154 -1.07 24.55 -10.06
C PRO A 154 -2.16 23.71 -10.72
N VAL A 155 -2.93 23.00 -9.90
CA VAL A 155 -4.04 22.09 -10.32
C VAL A 155 -5.04 22.77 -11.26
N SER A 156 -5.22 24.09 -11.13
CA SER A 156 -6.09 24.89 -11.99
C SER A 156 -5.76 24.79 -13.49
N ARG A 157 -4.55 24.34 -13.84
CA ARG A 157 -4.12 24.15 -15.24
C ARG A 157 -4.57 22.82 -15.86
N PHE A 158 -4.85 21.78 -15.07
CA PHE A 158 -5.02 20.40 -15.59
C PHE A 158 -6.40 19.79 -15.33
N GLY A 159 -7.31 20.52 -14.67
CA GLY A 159 -8.62 19.99 -14.28
C GLY A 159 -8.52 18.97 -13.15
N LYS A 160 -9.63 18.30 -12.84
CA LYS A 160 -9.66 17.19 -11.88
C LYS A 160 -9.45 15.87 -12.64
N PRO A 161 -8.39 15.10 -12.35
CA PRO A 161 -8.16 13.83 -13.01
C PRO A 161 -9.15 12.76 -12.52
N ALA A 162 -9.30 11.70 -13.30
CA ALA A 162 -9.90 10.45 -12.87
C ALA A 162 -8.81 9.38 -12.74
N CYS A 163 -8.39 9.12 -11.50
CA CYS A 163 -7.42 8.07 -11.17
C CYS A 163 -8.14 6.74 -10.92
N THR A 164 -7.72 5.69 -11.62
CA THR A 164 -8.28 4.34 -11.50
C THR A 164 -7.57 3.51 -10.44
N SER A 165 -6.27 3.73 -10.23
CA SER A 165 -5.48 3.10 -9.18
C SER A 165 -4.31 3.98 -8.74
N ALA A 166 -3.79 3.67 -7.55
CA ALA A 166 -2.61 4.29 -6.99
C ALA A 166 -1.82 3.24 -6.21
N SER A 167 -0.49 3.39 -6.20
CA SER A 167 0.42 2.53 -5.45
C SER A 167 1.35 3.37 -4.61
N ILE A 168 1.52 2.97 -3.34
CA ILE A 168 2.30 3.70 -2.34
C ILE A 168 3.31 2.71 -1.75
N ALA A 169 4.56 3.14 -1.61
CA ALA A 169 5.57 2.38 -0.92
C ALA A 169 6.38 3.27 0.03
N TRP A 170 6.35 2.95 1.32
CA TRP A 170 7.10 3.71 2.32
C TRP A 170 8.56 3.29 2.39
N ASN A 171 9.45 4.26 2.61
CA ASN A 171 10.84 3.98 2.94
C ASN A 171 10.91 3.31 4.32
N PRO A 172 11.31 2.02 4.41
CA PRO A 172 11.25 1.27 5.65
C PRO A 172 12.43 1.58 6.59
N ARG A 173 13.42 2.35 6.14
CA ARG A 173 14.63 2.63 6.92
C ARG A 173 14.32 3.58 8.08
N ARG A 174 14.48 3.07 9.30
CA ARG A 174 14.29 3.78 10.57
C ARG A 174 15.62 4.37 11.09
N SER A 175 16.39 5.06 10.25
CA SER A 175 17.58 5.78 10.74
C SER A 175 17.18 7.12 11.33
N VAL A 176 17.76 7.49 12.48
CA VAL A 176 17.51 8.79 13.14
C VAL A 176 17.90 9.98 12.25
N SER A 177 18.83 9.77 11.31
CA SER A 177 19.30 10.80 10.39
C SER A 177 18.49 10.92 9.09
N GLN A 178 17.53 10.02 8.85
CA GLN A 178 16.81 9.97 7.58
C GLN A 178 15.39 10.53 7.75
N GLN A 179 14.99 11.43 6.86
CA GLN A 179 13.66 12.01 6.84
C GLN A 179 12.62 10.96 6.40
N ALA A 180 11.37 11.14 6.84
CA ALA A 180 10.27 10.28 6.40
C ALA A 180 10.13 10.39 4.88
N SER A 181 10.12 9.28 4.15
CA SER A 181 9.90 9.30 2.71
C SER A 181 8.96 8.20 2.27
N PHE A 182 8.22 8.44 1.20
CA PHE A 182 7.48 7.41 0.49
C PHE A 182 7.49 7.70 -1.01
N ALA A 183 7.34 6.65 -1.81
CA ALA A 183 7.15 6.73 -3.24
C ALA A 183 5.67 6.50 -3.56
N ILE A 184 5.19 7.20 -4.59
CA ILE A 184 3.81 7.10 -5.03
C ILE A 184 3.73 7.15 -6.56
N GLY A 185 2.84 6.32 -7.11
CA GLY A 185 2.49 6.33 -8.52
C GLY A 185 0.97 6.27 -8.69
N PHE A 186 0.47 6.90 -9.76
CA PHE A 186 -0.93 6.87 -10.13
C PHE A 186 -1.13 6.26 -11.52
N ASN A 187 -2.29 5.65 -11.70
CA ASN A 187 -2.86 5.34 -13.00
C ASN A 187 -4.08 6.26 -13.21
N SER A 188 -3.91 7.24 -14.09
CA SER A 188 -4.86 8.31 -14.38
C SER A 188 -5.08 8.47 -15.87
N ASP A 189 -6.23 9.08 -16.21
CA ASP A 189 -6.52 9.63 -17.53
C ASP A 189 -5.68 10.87 -17.86
N SER A 190 -5.10 11.53 -16.86
CA SER A 190 -4.23 12.70 -17.00
C SER A 190 -2.75 12.34 -16.82
N PRO A 191 -1.92 12.43 -17.87
CA PRO A 191 -0.50 12.03 -17.81
C PRO A 191 0.32 12.77 -16.75
N HIS A 192 -0.07 14.00 -16.41
CA HIS A 192 0.63 14.82 -15.41
C HIS A 192 0.56 14.24 -13.99
N PHE A 193 -0.46 13.44 -13.69
CA PHE A 193 -0.64 12.81 -12.38
C PHE A 193 0.08 11.46 -12.29
N ASN A 194 0.38 10.84 -13.43
CA ASN A 194 0.92 9.49 -13.49
C ASN A 194 2.38 9.41 -13.06
N SER A 195 3.14 10.51 -13.15
CA SER A 195 4.57 10.43 -12.87
C SER A 195 4.85 10.02 -11.44
N CYS A 196 5.67 8.97 -11.30
CA CYS A 196 6.02 8.42 -10.01
C CYS A 196 6.89 9.43 -9.27
N LYS A 197 6.56 9.74 -8.01
CA LYS A 197 7.33 10.71 -7.21
C LYS A 197 7.74 10.13 -5.87
N ILE A 198 8.92 10.52 -5.40
CA ILE A 198 9.33 10.34 -4.01
C ILE A 198 9.05 11.63 -3.26
N TRP A 199 8.25 11.52 -2.21
CA TRP A 199 7.97 12.61 -1.29
C TRP A 199 8.79 12.42 -0.02
N GLU A 200 9.31 13.51 0.52
CA GLU A 200 10.11 13.54 1.74
C GLU A 200 9.57 14.60 2.72
N PHE A 201 9.56 14.26 4.00
CA PHE A 201 9.06 15.14 5.06
C PHE A 201 10.18 16.03 5.59
N GLU A 202 10.05 17.33 5.35
CA GLU A 202 10.96 18.35 5.85
C GLU A 202 10.56 18.77 7.27
N GLU A 203 11.30 18.31 8.27
CA GLU A 203 10.99 18.59 9.68
C GLU A 203 11.09 20.09 10.03
N ALA A 204 11.99 20.83 9.39
CA ALA A 204 12.21 22.25 9.67
C ALA A 204 10.97 23.13 9.41
N HIS A 205 10.18 22.78 8.38
CA HIS A 205 8.97 23.52 8.00
C HIS A 205 7.68 22.71 8.19
N GLN A 206 7.78 21.48 8.70
CA GLN A 206 6.63 20.58 8.92
C GLN A 206 5.80 20.37 7.64
N ARG A 207 6.45 20.11 6.51
CA ARG A 207 5.79 19.94 5.22
C ARG A 207 6.40 18.82 4.40
N TRP A 208 5.59 18.25 3.50
CA TRP A 208 6.06 17.29 2.52
C TRP A 208 6.54 18.02 1.27
N LEU A 209 7.71 17.61 0.79
CA LEU A 209 8.31 18.11 -0.43
C LEU A 209 8.54 16.97 -1.41
N PRO A 210 8.29 17.20 -2.71
CA PRO A 210 8.63 16.26 -3.76
C PRO A 210 10.13 16.33 -3.96
N LEU A 211 10.80 15.23 -3.66
CA LEU A 211 12.25 15.12 -3.68
C LEU A 211 12.75 14.76 -5.08
N VAL A 212 12.09 13.78 -5.72
CA VAL A 212 12.48 13.24 -7.04
C VAL A 212 11.21 12.83 -7.79
N GLU A 213 11.19 13.14 -9.09
CA GLU A 213 10.28 12.54 -10.05
C GLU A 213 11.01 11.40 -10.77
N LEU A 214 10.47 10.20 -10.66
CA LEU A 214 11.01 8.97 -11.23
C LEU A 214 10.37 8.75 -12.61
N GLY A 215 11.22 8.52 -13.60
CA GLY A 215 10.84 8.23 -14.97
C GLY A 215 12.04 8.33 -15.89
N LEU A 216 11.96 7.70 -17.05
CA LEU A 216 12.92 7.93 -18.12
C LEU A 216 12.66 9.31 -18.75
N PRO A 217 13.68 9.99 -19.31
CA PRO A 217 13.47 11.27 -20.00
C PRO A 217 12.46 11.23 -21.15
N GLU A 218 12.18 10.02 -21.66
CA GLU A 218 11.23 9.74 -22.73
C GLU A 218 9.82 9.38 -22.25
N ASP A 219 9.62 9.20 -20.93
CA ASP A 219 8.31 8.93 -20.35
C ASP A 219 7.37 10.11 -20.58
N LYS A 220 6.19 9.83 -21.12
CA LYS A 220 5.20 10.86 -21.48
C LYS A 220 4.02 10.91 -20.51
N GLY A 221 4.29 10.60 -19.25
CA GLY A 221 3.27 10.42 -18.21
C GLY A 221 2.57 9.06 -18.33
N ASP A 222 3.37 8.02 -18.56
CA ASP A 222 2.91 6.64 -18.57
C ASP A 222 2.40 6.24 -17.18
N ARG A 223 1.37 5.38 -17.18
CA ARG A 223 0.65 4.99 -15.97
C ARG A 223 1.53 4.14 -15.07
N VAL A 224 1.51 4.43 -13.77
CA VAL A 224 2.25 3.66 -12.77
C VAL A 224 1.28 2.77 -12.02
N CYS A 225 1.40 1.47 -12.24
CA CYS A 225 0.48 0.48 -11.65
C CYS A 225 0.94 0.02 -10.26
N ALA A 226 2.25 -0.11 -10.05
CA ALA A 226 2.84 -0.59 -8.80
C ALA A 226 4.16 0.11 -8.48
N VAL A 227 4.39 0.36 -7.21
CA VAL A 227 5.65 0.87 -6.65
C VAL A 227 5.97 0.04 -5.41
N ALA A 228 7.24 -0.32 -5.24
CA ALA A 228 7.72 -1.06 -4.07
C ALA A 228 9.08 -0.51 -3.61
N TRP A 229 9.28 -0.37 -2.30
CA TRP A 229 10.50 0.17 -1.72
C TRP A 229 11.34 -0.97 -1.13
N ALA A 230 12.59 -1.11 -1.58
CA ALA A 230 13.48 -2.16 -1.09
C ALA A 230 13.95 -1.90 0.36
N PRO A 231 13.93 -2.90 1.26
CA PRO A 231 14.23 -2.69 2.68
C PRO A 231 15.70 -2.41 3.00
N ASN A 232 16.62 -2.97 2.21
CA ASN A 232 18.05 -3.02 2.47
C ASN A 232 18.88 -2.07 1.60
N ILE A 233 18.33 -1.53 0.50
CA ILE A 233 19.07 -0.65 -0.41
C ILE A 233 19.06 0.77 0.16
N GLY A 234 20.26 1.34 0.35
CA GLY A 234 20.43 2.74 0.75
C GLY A 234 20.04 3.67 -0.40
N ARG A 235 20.32 4.97 -0.28
CA ARG A 235 20.26 5.87 -1.45
C ARG A 235 21.69 6.15 -1.94
N PRO A 236 22.25 5.43 -2.92
CA PRO A 236 23.52 5.80 -3.52
C PRO A 236 23.35 6.84 -4.64
N SER A 237 22.22 6.83 -5.36
CA SER A 237 21.86 7.78 -6.42
C SER A 237 20.40 7.55 -6.85
N THR A 238 19.80 8.48 -7.60
CA THR A 238 18.46 8.35 -8.22
C THR A 238 18.55 7.78 -9.64
N GLU A 239 19.62 7.05 -9.92
CA GLU A 239 19.89 6.53 -11.25
C GLU A 239 19.03 5.29 -11.53
N ASN A 240 18.64 5.13 -12.80
CA ASN A 240 18.05 3.88 -13.25
C ASN A 240 19.12 2.78 -13.19
N VAL A 241 18.90 1.77 -12.35
CA VAL A 241 19.85 0.65 -12.18
C VAL A 241 19.55 -0.49 -13.15
N ALA A 242 18.29 -0.67 -13.54
CA ALA A 242 17.87 -1.67 -14.51
C ALA A 242 16.50 -1.33 -15.13
N LEU A 243 16.31 -1.80 -16.37
CA LEU A 243 15.02 -1.89 -17.04
C LEU A 243 14.69 -3.38 -17.24
N LEU A 244 13.67 -3.85 -16.51
CA LEU A 244 13.26 -5.26 -16.52
C LEU A 244 12.04 -5.42 -17.42
N SER A 245 12.27 -5.82 -18.66
CA SER A 245 11.21 -6.13 -19.63
C SER A 245 11.03 -7.64 -19.69
N GLY A 246 9.84 -8.14 -19.36
CA GLY A 246 9.57 -9.57 -19.41
C GLY A 246 8.11 -9.97 -19.31
N HIS A 247 7.25 -9.13 -18.73
CA HIS A 247 5.82 -9.37 -18.72
C HIS A 247 5.16 -8.99 -20.06
N ASP A 248 4.25 -9.82 -20.55
CA ASP A 248 3.40 -9.54 -21.71
C ASP A 248 2.09 -8.87 -21.27
N GLY A 249 2.20 -7.67 -20.71
CA GLY A 249 1.07 -6.92 -20.17
C GLY A 249 1.49 -5.95 -19.07
N GLU A 250 0.49 -5.27 -18.47
CA GLU A 250 0.71 -4.38 -17.33
C GLU A 250 1.18 -5.18 -16.11
N VAL A 251 2.17 -4.64 -15.39
CA VAL A 251 2.61 -5.17 -14.10
C VAL A 251 1.68 -4.64 -13.01
N TRP A 252 0.98 -5.51 -12.31
CA TRP A 252 -0.08 -5.13 -11.35
C TRP A 252 0.46 -4.91 -9.94
N GLN A 253 1.43 -5.71 -9.52
CA GLN A 253 1.96 -5.67 -8.15
C GLN A 253 3.45 -5.98 -8.15
N LEU A 254 4.16 -5.32 -7.23
CA LEU A 254 5.58 -5.49 -6.96
C LEU A 254 5.76 -5.68 -5.45
N GLU A 255 6.59 -6.65 -5.04
CA GLU A 255 6.90 -6.89 -3.63
C GLU A 255 8.34 -7.37 -3.46
N TRP A 256 9.04 -6.77 -2.50
CA TRP A 256 10.39 -7.20 -2.12
C TRP A 256 10.32 -8.26 -1.04
N ASP A 257 11.25 -9.21 -1.08
CA ASP A 257 11.49 -10.06 0.07
C ASP A 257 12.01 -9.24 1.27
N MET A 258 11.87 -9.77 2.49
CA MET A 258 12.34 -9.09 3.70
C MET A 258 13.85 -8.79 3.68
N GLY A 259 14.63 -9.58 2.93
CA GLY A 259 16.06 -9.36 2.74
C GLY A 259 16.38 -8.25 1.75
N GLY A 260 15.43 -7.84 0.90
CA GLY A 260 15.60 -6.89 -0.20
C GLY A 260 16.56 -7.37 -1.29
N MET A 261 16.67 -8.68 -1.45
CA MET A 261 17.52 -9.35 -2.44
C MET A 261 16.74 -9.81 -3.67
N THR A 262 15.44 -10.07 -3.50
CA THR A 262 14.56 -10.61 -4.55
C THR A 262 13.33 -9.71 -4.69
N LEU A 263 13.02 -9.33 -5.91
CA LEU A 263 11.80 -8.63 -6.27
C LEU A 263 10.84 -9.61 -6.94
N ALA A 264 9.61 -9.70 -6.46
CA ALA A 264 8.52 -10.40 -7.15
C ALA A 264 7.68 -9.40 -7.93
N SER A 265 7.32 -9.73 -9.16
CA SER A 265 6.37 -8.97 -9.98
C SER A 265 5.26 -9.87 -10.50
N THR A 266 4.04 -9.33 -10.56
CA THR A 266 2.87 -10.01 -11.14
C THR A 266 2.36 -9.21 -12.33
N GLY A 267 1.98 -9.90 -13.41
CA GLY A 267 1.58 -9.27 -14.67
C GLY A 267 0.21 -9.70 -15.19
N GLY A 268 -0.34 -8.90 -16.11
CA GLY A 268 -1.56 -9.23 -16.85
C GLY A 268 -1.43 -10.45 -17.77
N ASP A 269 -0.19 -10.92 -17.97
CA ASP A 269 0.15 -12.18 -18.63
C ASP A 269 -0.14 -13.42 -17.77
N GLY A 270 -0.58 -13.24 -16.52
CA GLY A 270 -0.85 -14.34 -15.59
C GLY A 270 0.43 -14.98 -15.03
N MET A 271 1.58 -14.33 -15.18
CA MET A 271 2.85 -14.80 -14.68
C MET A 271 3.23 -14.08 -13.39
N VAL A 272 3.95 -14.79 -12.51
CA VAL A 272 4.72 -14.19 -11.42
C VAL A 272 6.20 -14.39 -11.73
N LYS A 273 6.96 -13.30 -11.78
CA LYS A 273 8.40 -13.33 -12.06
C LYS A 273 9.18 -12.92 -10.83
N LEU A 274 10.29 -13.63 -10.57
CA LEU A 274 11.24 -13.31 -9.51
C LEU A 274 12.51 -12.76 -10.13
N TRP A 275 12.99 -11.63 -9.61
CA TRP A 275 14.14 -10.89 -10.12
C TRP A 275 15.21 -10.78 -9.04
N GLN A 276 16.47 -10.96 -9.43
CA GLN A 276 17.61 -10.82 -8.52
C GLN A 276 18.80 -10.18 -9.25
N ALA A 277 19.54 -9.32 -8.54
CA ALA A 277 20.80 -8.78 -9.03
C ALA A 277 21.97 -9.72 -8.73
N ASN A 278 22.89 -9.86 -9.69
CA ASN A 278 24.16 -10.53 -9.47
C ASN A 278 25.16 -9.59 -8.73
N LEU A 279 26.38 -10.09 -8.47
CA LEU A 279 27.43 -9.33 -7.78
C LEU A 279 27.89 -8.08 -8.56
N ASP A 280 27.67 -8.05 -9.87
CA ASP A 280 27.98 -6.92 -10.75
C ASP A 280 26.83 -5.90 -10.83
N GLY A 281 25.73 -6.11 -10.09
CA GLY A 281 24.55 -5.25 -10.09
C GLY A 281 23.62 -5.46 -11.29
N VAL A 282 23.87 -6.45 -12.14
CA VAL A 282 23.03 -6.79 -13.29
C VAL A 282 21.86 -7.65 -12.81
N TRP A 283 20.66 -7.21 -13.14
CA TRP A 283 19.41 -7.88 -12.78
C TRP A 283 19.04 -8.96 -13.80
N HIS A 284 18.60 -10.11 -13.30
CA HIS A 284 18.15 -11.24 -14.12
C HIS A 284 16.85 -11.82 -13.57
N GLU A 285 16.07 -12.43 -14.47
CA GLU A 285 14.93 -13.26 -14.10
C GLU A 285 15.46 -14.57 -13.49
N GLN A 286 15.15 -14.78 -12.21
CA GLN A 286 15.56 -15.95 -11.45
C GLN A 286 14.58 -17.12 -11.63
N ALA A 287 13.28 -16.82 -11.67
CA ALA A 287 12.23 -17.81 -11.81
C ALA A 287 10.94 -17.18 -12.36
N VAL A 288 10.11 -18.03 -13.00
CA VAL A 288 8.77 -17.70 -13.46
C VAL A 288 7.80 -18.74 -12.95
N LEU A 289 6.66 -18.28 -12.45
CA LEU A 289 5.53 -19.09 -12.03
C LEU A 289 4.35 -18.75 -12.95
N ASP A 290 3.80 -19.76 -13.60
CA ASP A 290 2.61 -19.62 -14.45
C ASP A 290 1.35 -19.87 -13.62
N CYS A 291 0.52 -18.84 -13.48
CA CYS A 291 -0.72 -18.88 -12.73
C CYS A 291 -1.96 -18.89 -13.65
N SER A 292 -1.79 -19.00 -14.98
CA SER A 292 -2.90 -18.99 -15.94
C SER A 292 -3.92 -20.11 -15.74
N GLY A 293 -3.52 -21.20 -15.08
CA GLY A 293 -4.38 -22.34 -14.74
C GLY A 293 -5.01 -22.30 -13.33
N SER A 294 -4.55 -21.43 -12.44
CA SER A 294 -5.07 -21.34 -11.07
C SER A 294 -6.18 -20.30 -11.01
N ARG A 295 -7.44 -20.76 -10.89
CA ARG A 295 -8.52 -19.88 -10.45
C ARG A 295 -8.25 -19.49 -9.00
N VAL A 296 -7.93 -18.22 -8.76
CA VAL A 296 -8.01 -17.59 -7.44
C VAL A 296 -9.48 -17.37 -7.09
#